data_AF-A0AAW8E192-F1
#
_entry.id   AF-A0AAW8E192-F1
#
_cell.length_a   1.000
_cell.length_b   1.000
_cell.length_c   1.000
_cell.angle_alpha   90.00
_cell.angle_beta   90.00
_cell.angle_gamma   90.00
#
_symmetry.space_group_name_H-M   'P 1'
#
loop_
_entity.id
_entity.type
_entity.pdbx_description
1 polymer ?
#
loop_
_entity_poly.entity_id
_entity_poly.type
_entity_poly.pdbx_seq_one_letter_code
_entity_poly.pdbx_strand_id
1 'polypeptide(L)'
;MSSLNEQTAYEASMNEILDAADLNWVIIKAPADTEAVRSATTVPAEAPEQSMLLRSDNQERLSIVPSTHQPWQPREVLDFYFALAAFYGWALERVGHVRGGRRLWGLLNTGERIALPGGFSATMHVLASTRCDSPLAAQAGAVCVLEPGGIVLPATPGSPTEARIARSFEFLTPGDLAEIGELVLECTSFPVYLAAFSSRGVSSDEICKATAAAYSSRRGGDDVPSPAALKAITRALGHPSGEANALDLLHALVTLSDTRNRKRWGQDFRGAAWFGTGLKRKQRAVQALARMLGASPGPHTPAC
;
A
#
# COMPACT_ATOMS: atom_id res chain seq x y z
N MET A 1 31.28 -11.20 25.02
CA MET A 1 30.09 -10.94 25.88
C MET A 1 29.18 -9.87 25.29
N SER A 2 29.68 -8.86 24.56
CA SER A 2 28.84 -7.83 23.92
C SER A 2 27.92 -8.33 22.79
N SER A 3 28.38 -9.25 21.93
CA SER A 3 27.57 -9.76 20.80
C SER A 3 26.37 -10.63 21.23
N LEU A 4 26.48 -11.36 22.34
CA LEU A 4 25.39 -12.17 22.90
C LEU A 4 24.28 -11.30 23.51
N ASN A 5 24.65 -10.17 24.12
CA ASN A 5 23.70 -9.20 24.67
C ASN A 5 22.99 -8.40 23.56
N GLU A 6 23.68 -8.07 22.47
CA GLU A 6 23.07 -7.39 21.32
C GLU A 6 22.08 -8.30 20.59
N GLN A 7 22.42 -9.59 20.43
CA GLN A 7 21.55 -10.55 19.76
C GLN A 7 20.27 -10.85 20.56
N THR A 8 20.38 -10.95 21.89
CA THR A 8 19.21 -11.13 22.76
C THR A 8 18.32 -9.89 22.81
N ALA A 9 18.88 -8.68 22.75
CA ALA A 9 18.10 -7.44 22.66
C ALA A 9 17.35 -7.31 21.33
N TYR A 10 17.99 -7.67 20.21
CA TYR A 10 17.35 -7.70 18.89
C TYR A 10 16.18 -8.69 18.84
N GLU A 11 16.38 -9.90 19.36
CA GLU A 11 15.33 -10.92 19.42
C GLU A 11 14.14 -10.49 20.28
N ALA A 12 14.40 -9.85 21.44
CA ALA A 12 13.33 -9.32 22.29
C ALA A 12 12.52 -8.24 21.57
N SER A 13 13.19 -7.25 20.96
CA SER A 13 12.52 -6.17 20.22
C SER A 13 11.71 -6.71 19.04
N MET A 14 12.24 -7.70 18.33
CA MET A 14 11.52 -8.35 17.23
C MET A 14 10.26 -9.08 17.70
N ASN A 15 10.35 -9.84 18.79
CA ASN A 15 9.20 -10.56 19.34
C ASN A 15 8.11 -9.60 19.81
N GLU A 16 8.48 -8.46 20.42
CA GLU A 16 7.52 -7.41 20.79
C GLU A 16 6.78 -6.85 19.57
N ILE A 17 7.49 -6.63 18.46
CA ILE A 17 6.89 -6.10 17.23
C ILE A 17 6.00 -7.14 16.56
N LEU A 18 6.42 -8.41 16.52
CA LEU A 18 5.60 -9.50 16.00
C LEU A 18 4.32 -9.66 16.83
N ASP A 19 4.41 -9.56 18.16
CA ASP A 19 3.26 -9.64 19.05
C ASP A 19 2.28 -8.49 18.84
N ALA A 20 2.79 -7.25 18.83
CA ALA A 20 2.00 -6.06 18.61
C ALA A 20 1.28 -6.05 17.24
N ALA A 21 1.80 -6.80 16.27
CA ALA A 21 1.27 -6.88 14.91
C ALA A 21 0.42 -8.13 14.62
N ASP A 22 0.20 -9.01 15.61
CA ASP A 22 -0.40 -10.34 15.44
C ASP A 22 0.31 -11.19 14.38
N LEU A 23 1.63 -11.34 14.51
CA LEU A 23 2.52 -12.04 13.57
C LEU A 23 3.35 -13.17 14.20
N ASN A 24 3.07 -13.56 15.44
CA ASN A 24 3.79 -14.63 16.17
C ASN A 24 3.46 -16.06 15.69
N TRP A 25 2.65 -16.21 14.64
CA TRP A 25 2.31 -17.49 14.03
C TRP A 25 3.30 -17.86 12.91
N VAL A 26 3.32 -19.15 12.57
CA VAL A 26 4.08 -19.67 11.43
C VAL A 26 3.13 -20.23 10.37
N ILE A 27 3.60 -20.22 9.12
CA ILE A 27 2.90 -20.79 7.99
C ILE A 27 3.25 -22.27 7.90
N ILE A 28 2.24 -23.12 8.07
CA ILE A 28 2.35 -24.57 7.96
C ILE A 28 1.82 -25.01 6.60
N LYS A 29 2.48 -25.99 5.98
CA LYS A 29 1.99 -26.66 4.78
C LYS A 29 1.21 -27.92 5.17
N ALA A 30 -0.02 -28.04 4.67
CA ALA A 30 -0.83 -29.24 4.75
C ALA A 30 -1.15 -29.76 3.34
N PRO A 31 -1.44 -31.06 3.17
CA PRO A 31 -2.04 -31.57 1.93
C PRO A 31 -3.25 -30.73 1.55
N ALA A 32 -3.36 -30.29 0.30
CA ALA A 32 -4.57 -29.62 -0.15
C ALA A 32 -5.72 -30.65 -0.13
N ASP A 33 -6.80 -30.37 0.60
CA ASP A 33 -7.97 -31.25 0.64
C ASP A 33 -8.52 -31.45 -0.78
N THR A 34 -8.28 -32.61 -1.38
CA THR A 34 -8.78 -32.99 -2.71
C THR A 34 -10.22 -33.49 -2.63
N GLU A 35 -11.16 -32.69 -2.13
CA GLU A 35 -12.59 -33.02 -2.29
C GLU A 35 -13.11 -32.55 -3.66
N ALA A 36 -12.60 -33.14 -4.74
CA ALA A 36 -13.19 -33.06 -6.09
C ALA A 36 -12.63 -34.10 -7.12
N VAL A 37 -11.96 -35.19 -6.70
CA VAL A 37 -11.64 -36.30 -7.62
C VAL A 37 -12.22 -37.59 -7.07
N ARG A 38 -13.56 -37.68 -7.09
CA ARG A 38 -14.26 -38.97 -7.06
C ARG A 38 -14.54 -39.39 -8.50
N SER A 39 -13.59 -40.10 -9.08
CA SER A 39 -13.87 -41.14 -10.06
C SER A 39 -12.90 -42.27 -9.76
N ALA A 40 -13.46 -43.39 -9.30
CA ALA A 40 -12.73 -44.56 -8.85
C ALA A 40 -11.94 -45.20 -9.99
N THR A 41 -10.60 -45.16 -9.92
CA THR A 41 -9.72 -46.27 -10.32
C THR A 41 -8.29 -46.06 -9.79
N THR A 42 -7.74 -47.14 -9.26
CA THR A 42 -6.44 -47.42 -8.62
C THR A 42 -5.19 -46.77 -9.25
N VAL A 43 -4.35 -46.07 -8.45
CA VAL A 43 -2.86 -45.93 -8.55
C VAL A 43 -2.33 -45.49 -7.15
N PRO A 44 -1.12 -45.87 -6.68
CA PRO A 44 -0.57 -45.41 -5.39
C PRO A 44 -0.55 -43.88 -5.34
N ALA A 45 -1.04 -43.28 -4.26
CA ALA A 45 -1.21 -41.84 -4.13
C ALA A 45 0.13 -41.10 -4.29
N GLU A 46 0.38 -40.60 -5.50
CA GLU A 46 1.40 -39.58 -5.74
C GLU A 46 1.16 -38.44 -4.74
N ALA A 47 2.24 -37.96 -4.11
CA ALA A 47 2.13 -36.85 -3.18
C ALA A 47 1.40 -35.69 -3.87
N PRO A 48 0.44 -35.03 -3.20
CA PRO A 48 -0.36 -34.00 -3.85
C PRO A 48 0.55 -32.91 -4.40
N GLU A 49 0.40 -32.58 -5.68
CA GLU A 49 1.17 -31.53 -6.37
C GLU A 49 0.96 -30.14 -5.75
N GLN A 50 -0.07 -30.00 -4.91
CA GLN A 50 -0.46 -28.77 -4.25
C GLN A 50 -0.51 -28.93 -2.72
N SER A 51 -0.14 -27.87 -2.02
CA SER A 51 -0.22 -27.75 -0.57
C SER A 51 -1.09 -26.56 -0.19
N MET A 52 -1.89 -26.72 0.86
CA MET A 52 -2.58 -25.63 1.54
C MET A 52 -1.63 -24.97 2.54
N LEU A 53 -1.53 -23.65 2.49
CA LEU A 53 -0.86 -22.84 3.51
C LEU A 53 -1.86 -22.48 4.60
N LEU A 54 -1.52 -22.78 5.85
CA LEU A 54 -2.33 -22.54 7.03
C LEU A 54 -1.56 -21.71 8.05
N ARG A 55 -2.25 -20.86 8.82
CA ARG A 55 -1.66 -20.29 10.05
C ARG A 55 -1.61 -21.32 11.16
N SER A 56 -0.52 -21.36 11.91
CA SER A 56 -0.35 -22.31 13.02
C SER A 56 -1.30 -22.07 14.20
N ASP A 57 -1.67 -20.82 14.45
CA ASP A 57 -2.43 -20.39 15.63
C ASP A 57 -3.92 -20.70 15.54
N ASN A 58 -4.53 -20.52 14.37
CA ASN A 58 -5.98 -20.63 14.17
C ASN A 58 -6.39 -21.49 12.97
N GLN A 59 -5.43 -22.07 12.23
CA GLN A 59 -5.66 -22.88 11.04
C GLN A 59 -6.36 -22.12 9.89
N GLU A 60 -6.29 -20.79 9.87
CA GLU A 60 -6.81 -19.96 8.78
C GLU A 60 -6.15 -20.36 7.45
N ARG A 61 -6.98 -20.58 6.42
CA ARG A 61 -6.53 -20.95 5.07
C ARG A 61 -5.99 -19.74 4.34
N LEU A 62 -4.67 -19.71 4.09
CA LEU A 62 -4.00 -18.58 3.45
C LEU A 62 -4.01 -18.67 1.92
N SER A 63 -3.54 -19.79 1.36
CA SER A 63 -3.50 -20.02 -0.09
C SER A 63 -3.20 -21.49 -0.42
N ILE A 64 -3.62 -21.93 -1.60
CA ILE A 64 -3.13 -23.18 -2.21
C ILE A 64 -1.94 -22.83 -3.10
N VAL A 65 -0.85 -23.59 -3.00
CA VAL A 65 0.40 -23.38 -3.73
C VAL A 65 0.97 -24.71 -4.23
N PRO A 66 1.88 -24.74 -5.21
CA PRO A 66 2.64 -25.94 -5.53
C PRO A 66 3.37 -26.48 -4.30
N SER A 67 3.49 -27.80 -4.17
CA SER A 67 4.14 -28.44 -2.99
C SER A 67 5.60 -28.01 -2.78
N THR A 68 6.29 -27.65 -3.87
CA THR A 68 7.65 -27.12 -3.90
C THR A 68 7.76 -25.67 -3.42
N HIS A 69 6.66 -24.93 -3.32
CA HIS A 69 6.65 -23.56 -2.85
C HIS A 69 7.08 -23.47 -1.39
N GLN A 70 7.91 -22.47 -1.10
CA GLN A 70 8.39 -22.16 0.25
C GLN A 70 7.87 -20.78 0.65
N PRO A 71 6.83 -20.70 1.51
CA PRO A 71 6.30 -19.42 1.94
C PRO A 71 7.31 -18.70 2.84
N TRP A 72 7.37 -17.37 2.71
CA TRP A 72 8.10 -16.54 3.65
C TRP A 72 7.38 -16.52 5.00
N GLN A 73 8.11 -16.86 6.07
CA GLN A 73 7.56 -16.82 7.42
C GLN A 73 7.42 -15.37 7.91
N PRO A 74 6.44 -15.04 8.76
CA PRO A 74 6.24 -13.66 9.22
C PRO A 74 7.49 -13.01 9.82
N ARG A 75 8.27 -13.77 10.59
CA ARG A 75 9.56 -13.34 11.12
C ARG A 75 10.57 -13.00 10.02
N GLU A 76 10.73 -13.88 9.03
CA GLU A 76 11.65 -13.65 7.90
C GLU A 76 11.24 -12.41 7.08
N VAL A 77 9.94 -12.16 6.92
CA VAL A 77 9.43 -10.96 6.25
C VAL A 77 9.74 -9.70 7.05
N LEU A 78 9.56 -9.74 8.37
CA LEU A 78 9.88 -8.62 9.24
C LEU A 78 11.37 -8.32 9.24
N ASP A 79 12.22 -9.34 9.32
CA ASP A 79 13.68 -9.23 9.20
C ASP A 79 14.08 -8.58 7.89
N PHE A 80 13.46 -9.01 6.79
CA PHE A 80 13.67 -8.42 5.48
C PHE A 80 13.26 -6.93 5.45
N TYR A 81 12.14 -6.54 6.05
CA TYR A 81 11.73 -5.13 6.13
C TYR A 81 12.68 -4.29 6.99
N PHE A 82 13.21 -4.84 8.08
CA PHE A 82 14.24 -4.17 8.88
C PHE A 82 15.53 -3.96 8.10
N ALA A 83 16.01 -5.01 7.43
CA ALA A 83 17.20 -4.92 6.60
C ALA A 83 17.01 -3.88 5.48
N LEU A 84 15.82 -3.84 4.86
CA LEU A 84 15.49 -2.88 3.82
C LEU A 84 15.47 -1.45 4.35
N ALA A 85 14.81 -1.23 5.49
CA ALA A 85 14.78 0.07 6.14
C ALA A 85 16.19 0.54 6.53
N ALA A 86 16.98 -0.34 7.15
CA ALA A 86 18.36 -0.04 7.55
C ALA A 86 19.25 0.32 6.35
N PHE A 87 19.12 -0.41 5.23
CA PHE A 87 19.89 -0.16 4.01
C PHE A 87 19.69 1.26 3.45
N TYR A 88 18.45 1.76 3.48
CA TYR A 88 18.11 3.11 3.00
C TYR A 88 18.13 4.19 4.10
N GLY A 89 18.46 3.83 5.35
CA GLY A 89 18.40 4.77 6.48
C GLY A 89 16.98 5.20 6.87
N TRP A 90 15.99 4.36 6.60
CA TRP A 90 14.58 4.58 6.94
C TRP A 90 14.20 3.96 8.28
N ALA A 91 13.05 4.38 8.82
CA ALA A 91 12.47 3.78 10.00
C ALA A 91 11.29 2.88 9.64
N LEU A 92 11.27 1.63 10.12
CA LEU A 92 10.09 0.79 10.03
C LEU A 92 9.07 1.24 11.10
N GLU A 93 8.04 1.96 10.70
CA GLU A 93 7.08 2.55 11.66
C GLU A 93 6.02 1.57 12.12
N ARG A 94 5.45 0.84 11.16
CA ARG A 94 4.27 -0.01 11.38
C ARG A 94 4.34 -1.24 10.49
N VAL A 95 3.91 -2.36 11.04
CA VAL A 95 3.77 -3.62 10.31
C VAL A 95 2.42 -4.25 10.63
N GLY A 96 2.02 -5.21 9.80
CA GLY A 96 0.85 -6.03 10.07
C GLY A 96 0.50 -6.91 8.89
N HIS A 97 -0.71 -7.43 8.92
CA HIS A 97 -1.23 -8.27 7.85
C HIS A 97 -2.60 -7.80 7.35
N VAL A 98 -3.01 -8.31 6.20
CA VAL A 98 -4.36 -8.16 5.62
C VAL A 98 -4.80 -9.49 5.00
N ARG A 99 -6.11 -9.67 4.79
CA ARG A 99 -6.68 -10.89 4.19
C ARG A 99 -6.28 -12.14 4.99
N GLY A 100 -6.55 -12.11 6.29
CA GLY A 100 -6.28 -13.22 7.20
C GLY A 100 -4.81 -13.59 7.44
N GLY A 101 -3.85 -12.86 6.87
CA GLY A 101 -2.42 -13.21 6.93
C GLY A 101 -1.80 -13.53 5.57
N ARG A 102 -2.61 -13.60 4.50
CA ARG A 102 -2.13 -13.92 3.15
C ARG A 102 -1.13 -12.88 2.62
N ARG A 103 -1.23 -11.64 3.09
CA ARG A 103 -0.28 -10.56 2.77
C ARG A 103 0.16 -9.86 4.05
N LEU A 104 1.46 -9.85 4.25
CA LEU A 104 2.15 -9.05 5.26
C LEU A 104 2.56 -7.72 4.65
N TRP A 105 2.63 -6.68 5.46
CA TRP A 105 3.03 -5.35 5.02
C TRP A 105 3.82 -4.60 6.09
N GLY A 106 4.66 -3.68 5.64
CA GLY A 106 5.43 -2.78 6.47
C GLY A 106 5.42 -1.38 5.88
N LEU A 107 5.33 -0.37 6.74
CA LEU A 107 5.37 1.04 6.38
C LEU A 107 6.74 1.60 6.81
N LEU A 108 7.59 1.88 5.82
CA LEU A 108 8.95 2.37 6.02
C LEU A 108 8.97 3.88 5.79
N ASN A 109 9.21 4.68 6.82
CA ASN A 109 9.23 6.14 6.75
C ASN A 109 10.55 6.62 6.15
N THR A 110 10.44 7.40 5.06
CA THR A 110 11.61 7.91 4.34
C THR A 110 12.23 9.16 4.97
N GLY A 111 11.60 9.71 6.02
CA GLY A 111 11.98 10.97 6.68
C GLY A 111 11.35 12.21 6.03
N GLU A 112 10.85 12.08 4.80
CA GLU A 112 10.25 13.18 4.04
C GLU A 112 8.87 13.55 4.61
N ARG A 113 8.68 14.83 4.94
CA ARG A 113 7.42 15.35 5.49
C ARG A 113 7.18 16.80 5.13
N ILE A 114 5.91 17.17 5.09
CA ILE A 114 5.47 18.54 4.86
C ILE A 114 4.26 18.87 5.72
N ALA A 115 4.30 20.03 6.38
CA ALA A 115 3.13 20.64 6.99
C ALA A 115 2.42 21.49 5.94
N LEU A 116 1.09 21.35 5.85
CA LEU A 116 0.27 21.97 4.83
C LEU A 116 -0.79 22.88 5.49
N PRO A 117 -1.32 23.88 4.77
CA PRO A 117 -2.43 24.71 5.26
C PRO A 117 -3.63 23.88 5.71
N GLY A 118 -4.50 24.46 6.54
CA GLY A 118 -5.73 23.78 6.99
C GLY A 118 -5.53 22.67 8.01
N GLY A 119 -4.34 22.59 8.64
CA GLY A 119 -4.01 21.56 9.62
C GLY A 119 -3.64 20.20 8.99
N PHE A 120 -3.42 20.17 7.68
CA PHE A 120 -2.94 18.97 7.00
C PHE A 120 -1.45 18.75 7.26
N SER A 121 -1.03 17.50 7.34
CA SER A 121 0.38 17.13 7.26
C SER A 121 0.53 15.87 6.42
N ALA A 122 1.67 15.73 5.77
CA ALA A 122 1.97 14.57 4.95
C ALA A 122 3.35 14.03 5.29
N THR A 123 3.43 12.70 5.34
CA THR A 123 4.67 11.94 5.60
C THR A 123 4.82 10.87 4.53
N MET A 124 5.98 10.80 3.90
CA MET A 124 6.24 9.89 2.79
C MET A 124 6.87 8.59 3.30
N HIS A 125 6.46 7.51 2.68
CA HIS A 125 6.80 6.17 3.07
C HIS A 125 6.99 5.28 1.86
N VAL A 126 7.76 4.22 2.04
CA VAL A 126 7.69 3.03 1.19
C VAL A 126 6.80 2.00 1.88
N LEU A 127 5.70 1.61 1.22
CA LEU A 127 4.85 0.51 1.66
C LEU A 127 5.38 -0.79 1.06
N ALA A 128 6.08 -1.57 1.89
CA ALA A 128 6.51 -2.92 1.54
C ALA A 128 5.39 -3.92 1.81
N SER A 129 5.26 -4.94 0.96
CA SER A 129 4.34 -6.04 1.18
C SER A 129 4.82 -7.36 0.60
N THR A 130 4.58 -8.45 1.33
CA THR A 130 4.96 -9.80 0.95
C THR A 130 3.73 -10.68 1.02
N ARG A 131 3.45 -11.38 -0.08
CA ARG A 131 2.36 -12.37 -0.10
C ARG A 131 2.95 -13.74 0.15
N CYS A 132 2.27 -14.56 0.96
CA CYS A 132 2.72 -15.91 1.28
C CYS A 132 2.76 -16.84 0.05
N ASP A 133 2.00 -16.51 -1.01
CA ASP A 133 1.88 -17.26 -2.26
C ASP A 133 2.71 -16.68 -3.42
N SER A 134 3.55 -15.66 -3.15
CA SER A 134 4.35 -15.01 -4.17
C SER A 134 5.76 -15.59 -4.23
N PRO A 135 6.36 -15.71 -5.43
CA PRO A 135 7.78 -16.02 -5.57
C PRO A 135 8.69 -14.83 -5.22
N LEU A 136 8.14 -13.60 -5.16
CA LEU A 136 8.88 -12.39 -4.80
C LEU A 136 9.20 -12.35 -3.30
N ALA A 137 10.31 -11.72 -2.94
CA ALA A 137 10.63 -11.39 -1.54
C ALA A 137 9.67 -10.32 -1.01
N ALA A 138 9.45 -9.25 -1.79
CA ALA A 138 8.50 -8.21 -1.48
C ALA A 138 8.09 -7.43 -2.73
N GLN A 139 7.01 -6.67 -2.60
CA GLN A 139 6.63 -5.58 -3.49
C GLN A 139 6.68 -4.30 -2.68
N ALA A 140 7.22 -3.23 -3.24
CA ALA A 140 7.31 -1.93 -2.59
C ALA A 140 6.60 -0.86 -3.42
N GLY A 141 5.98 0.12 -2.78
CA GLY A 141 5.39 1.26 -3.48
C GLY A 141 5.55 2.53 -2.66
N ALA A 142 5.86 3.64 -3.31
CA ALA A 142 5.85 4.95 -2.67
C ALA A 142 4.42 5.28 -2.23
N VAL A 143 4.26 5.76 -1.00
CA VAL A 143 2.97 6.17 -0.44
C VAL A 143 3.12 7.40 0.46
N CYS A 144 2.08 8.21 0.49
CA CYS A 144 1.95 9.37 1.37
C CYS A 144 0.88 9.06 2.41
N VAL A 145 1.21 9.17 3.70
CA VAL A 145 0.19 9.24 4.76
C VAL A 145 -0.21 10.70 4.90
N LEU A 146 -1.45 11.04 4.49
CA LEU A 146 -2.01 12.39 4.60
C LEU A 146 -2.90 12.46 5.84
N GLU A 147 -2.57 13.36 6.77
CA GLU A 147 -3.27 13.56 8.05
C GLU A 147 -3.98 14.93 8.09
N PRO A 148 -5.23 15.01 8.60
CA PRO A 148 -6.12 13.89 8.86
C PRO A 148 -6.48 13.18 7.54
N GLY A 149 -6.72 11.87 7.59
CA GLY A 149 -7.10 11.11 6.40
C GLY A 149 -6.52 9.70 6.34
N GLY A 150 -5.83 9.40 5.25
CA GLY A 150 -5.35 8.05 4.95
C GLY A 150 -4.26 8.03 3.90
N ILE A 151 -3.90 6.82 3.48
CA ILE A 151 -2.80 6.60 2.52
C ILE A 151 -3.20 7.08 1.13
N VAL A 152 -2.31 7.81 0.46
CA VAL A 152 -2.37 8.30 -0.92
C VAL A 152 -1.17 7.78 -1.68
N LEU A 153 -1.26 7.58 -3.00
CA LEU A 153 -0.08 7.22 -3.80
C LEU A 153 0.48 8.49 -4.44
N PRO A 154 1.74 8.85 -4.16
CA PRO A 154 2.54 9.68 -5.04
C PRO A 154 2.70 8.89 -6.34
N ALA A 155 1.91 9.26 -7.33
CA ALA A 155 1.95 8.62 -8.64
C ALA A 155 1.74 9.72 -9.66
N THR A 156 2.83 10.42 -9.96
CA THR A 156 2.81 11.32 -11.09
C THR A 156 2.58 10.51 -12.38
N PRO A 157 1.89 11.07 -13.40
CA PRO A 157 1.66 10.36 -14.65
C PRO A 157 2.99 9.96 -15.31
N GLY A 158 3.23 8.66 -15.46
CA GLY A 158 4.42 8.11 -16.12
C GLY A 158 5.44 7.46 -15.18
N SER A 159 5.37 7.72 -13.87
CA SER A 159 6.29 7.11 -12.90
C SER A 159 5.90 5.68 -12.53
N PRO A 160 6.89 4.81 -12.24
CA PRO A 160 6.61 3.49 -11.69
C PRO A 160 5.93 3.63 -10.33
N THR A 161 4.97 2.74 -10.08
CA THR A 161 4.13 2.81 -8.86
C THR A 161 4.39 1.64 -7.92
N GLU A 162 5.18 0.67 -8.38
CA GLU A 162 5.49 -0.54 -7.65
C GLU A 162 6.86 -1.07 -8.11
N ALA A 163 7.73 -1.35 -7.15
CA ALA A 163 8.97 -2.09 -7.33
C ALA A 163 8.75 -3.56 -6.92
N ARG A 164 9.34 -4.50 -7.66
CA ARG A 164 9.24 -5.94 -7.39
C ARG A 164 10.58 -6.50 -6.98
N ILE A 165 10.69 -6.83 -5.70
CA ILE A 165 11.93 -7.34 -5.14
C ILE A 165 12.00 -8.85 -5.31
N ALA A 166 12.94 -9.29 -6.13
CA ALA A 166 13.15 -10.71 -6.41
C ALA A 166 13.56 -11.48 -5.15
N ARG A 167 13.23 -12.78 -5.11
CA ARG A 167 13.84 -13.69 -4.15
C ARG A 167 15.19 -14.13 -4.71
N SER A 168 16.27 -13.54 -4.20
CA SER A 168 17.64 -13.80 -4.65
C SER A 168 18.58 -14.15 -3.51
N PHE A 169 19.76 -14.68 -3.84
CA PHE A 169 20.86 -14.86 -2.90
C PHE A 169 21.48 -13.51 -2.51
N GLU A 170 21.45 -12.54 -3.41
CA GLU A 170 21.74 -11.14 -3.11
C GLU A 170 20.55 -10.52 -2.38
N PHE A 171 20.81 -9.66 -1.40
CA PHE A 171 19.76 -8.97 -0.65
C PHE A 171 18.90 -8.07 -1.55
N LEU A 172 19.55 -7.27 -2.41
CA LEU A 172 18.92 -6.47 -3.46
C LEU A 172 19.77 -6.56 -4.73
N THR A 173 19.14 -6.89 -5.86
CA THR A 173 19.78 -6.88 -7.17
C THR A 173 19.92 -5.45 -7.71
N PRO A 174 20.75 -5.20 -8.74
CA PRO A 174 20.81 -3.89 -9.40
C PRO A 174 19.46 -3.41 -9.94
N GLY A 175 18.60 -4.34 -10.38
CA GLY A 175 17.24 -4.04 -10.82
C GLY A 175 16.35 -3.57 -9.66
N ASP A 176 16.42 -4.25 -8.52
CA ASP A 176 15.66 -3.87 -7.31
C ASP A 176 16.07 -2.46 -6.83
N LEU A 177 17.37 -2.16 -6.83
CA LEU A 177 17.90 -0.84 -6.46
C LEU A 177 17.38 0.27 -7.39
N ALA A 178 17.34 0.01 -8.70
CA ALA A 178 16.84 0.97 -9.68
C ALA A 178 15.33 1.22 -9.48
N GLU A 179 14.52 0.15 -9.36
CA GLU A 179 13.07 0.29 -9.16
C GLU A 179 12.74 0.99 -7.84
N ILE A 180 13.41 0.65 -6.73
CA ILE A 180 13.21 1.32 -5.44
C ILE A 180 13.70 2.78 -5.52
N GLY A 181 14.81 3.06 -6.21
CA GLY A 181 15.32 4.41 -6.43
C GLY A 181 14.27 5.35 -7.04
N GLU A 182 13.50 4.89 -8.02
CA GLU A 182 12.39 5.66 -8.59
C GLU A 182 11.28 5.95 -7.57
N LEU A 183 10.99 5.00 -6.67
CA LEU A 183 10.02 5.23 -5.58
C LEU A 183 10.53 6.30 -4.60
N VAL A 184 11.84 6.35 -4.33
CA VAL A 184 12.45 7.39 -3.50
C VAL A 184 12.34 8.76 -4.16
N LEU A 185 12.54 8.84 -5.47
CA LEU A 185 12.33 10.07 -6.23
C LEU A 185 10.88 10.56 -6.17
N GLU A 186 9.89 9.66 -6.23
CA GLU A 186 8.49 10.03 -6.03
C GLU A 186 8.23 10.54 -4.60
N CYS A 187 8.78 9.88 -3.57
CA CYS A 187 8.66 10.34 -2.18
C CYS A 187 9.25 11.74 -1.98
N THR A 188 10.38 12.06 -2.61
CA THR A 188 11.00 13.40 -2.50
C THR A 188 10.27 14.46 -3.33
N SER A 189 9.64 14.08 -4.44
CA SER A 189 8.97 15.01 -5.36
C SER A 189 7.52 15.33 -4.94
N PHE A 190 6.81 14.37 -4.36
CA PHE A 190 5.39 14.54 -4.05
C PHE A 190 5.02 15.66 -3.05
N PRO A 191 5.86 16.02 -2.05
CA PRO A 191 5.59 17.18 -1.20
C PRO A 191 5.39 18.48 -1.98
N VAL A 192 6.11 18.67 -3.10
CA VAL A 192 5.96 19.83 -3.99
C VAL A 192 4.57 19.85 -4.62
N TYR A 193 4.06 18.69 -5.06
CA TYR A 193 2.70 18.57 -5.57
C TYR A 193 1.65 18.88 -4.50
N LEU A 194 1.83 18.40 -3.26
CA LEU A 194 0.91 18.70 -2.16
C LEU A 194 0.89 20.19 -1.82
N ALA A 195 2.05 20.85 -1.82
CA ALA A 195 2.14 22.30 -1.65
C ALA A 195 1.40 23.04 -2.77
N ALA A 196 1.61 22.64 -4.02
CA ALA A 196 0.91 23.20 -5.17
C ALA A 196 -0.61 22.96 -5.10
N PHE A 197 -1.05 21.76 -4.68
CA PHE A 197 -2.46 21.46 -4.48
C PHE A 197 -3.11 22.33 -3.41
N SER A 198 -2.40 22.63 -2.33
CA SER A 198 -2.91 23.49 -1.26
C SER A 198 -3.14 24.94 -1.69
N SER A 199 -2.39 25.40 -2.70
CA SER A 199 -2.45 26.78 -3.20
C SER A 199 -3.40 26.95 -4.40
N ARG A 200 -3.91 25.85 -4.96
CA ARG A 200 -4.71 25.87 -6.19
C ARG A 200 -6.19 25.66 -5.88
N GLY A 201 -7.00 26.71 -6.02
CA GLY A 201 -8.46 26.62 -5.98
C GLY A 201 -9.02 25.73 -7.09
N VAL A 202 -10.11 25.02 -6.82
CA VAL A 202 -10.77 24.12 -7.78
C VAL A 202 -12.16 24.63 -8.21
N SER A 203 -12.45 24.53 -9.50
CA SER A 203 -13.76 24.84 -10.08
C SER A 203 -14.73 23.64 -10.01
N SER A 204 -16.02 23.90 -10.17
CA SER A 204 -17.05 22.85 -10.22
C SER A 204 -16.79 21.81 -11.32
N ASP A 205 -16.25 22.22 -12.47
CA ASP A 205 -15.89 21.33 -13.57
C ASP A 205 -14.70 20.43 -13.22
N GLU A 206 -13.66 20.99 -12.59
CA GLU A 206 -12.50 20.23 -12.09
C GLU A 206 -12.91 19.22 -11.01
N ILE A 207 -13.78 19.60 -10.08
CA ILE A 207 -14.36 18.67 -9.09
C ILE A 207 -15.07 17.50 -9.80
N CYS A 208 -15.85 17.80 -10.85
CA CYS A 208 -16.56 16.80 -11.64
C CYS A 208 -15.59 15.82 -12.32
N LYS A 209 -14.56 16.35 -13.00
CA LYS A 209 -13.52 15.57 -13.70
C LYS A 209 -12.69 14.70 -12.77
N ALA A 210 -12.18 15.25 -11.66
CA ALA A 210 -11.42 14.46 -10.69
C ALA A 210 -12.28 13.38 -10.03
N THR A 211 -13.56 13.69 -9.75
CA THR A 211 -14.51 12.70 -9.24
C THR A 211 -14.77 11.59 -10.25
N ALA A 212 -14.91 11.92 -11.54
CA ALA A 212 -15.10 10.93 -12.60
C ALA A 212 -13.90 10.00 -12.72
N ALA A 213 -12.68 10.55 -12.72
CA ALA A 213 -11.45 9.78 -12.79
C ALA A 213 -11.32 8.74 -11.66
N ALA A 214 -11.71 9.10 -10.43
CA ALA A 214 -11.67 8.20 -9.27
C ALA A 214 -12.93 7.31 -9.13
N TYR A 215 -14.10 7.80 -9.56
CA TYR A 215 -15.41 7.20 -9.34
C TYR A 215 -16.34 7.35 -10.55
N SER A 216 -15.93 6.76 -11.68
CA SER A 216 -16.74 6.76 -12.90
C SER A 216 -18.08 6.05 -12.73
N SER A 217 -19.08 6.53 -13.47
CA SER A 217 -20.43 5.95 -13.52
C SER A 217 -20.43 4.72 -14.41
N ARG A 218 -20.96 3.60 -13.92
CA ARG A 218 -21.10 2.36 -14.71
C ARG A 218 -21.95 2.54 -15.97
N ARG A 219 -22.82 3.56 -16.02
CA ARG A 219 -23.73 3.82 -17.15
C ARG A 219 -23.29 4.98 -18.04
N GLY A 220 -22.35 5.81 -17.59
CA GLY A 220 -22.00 7.09 -18.23
C GLY A 220 -20.60 7.14 -18.85
N GLY A 221 -19.82 6.06 -18.79
CA GLY A 221 -18.43 6.05 -19.23
C GLY A 221 -17.48 6.66 -18.19
N ASP A 222 -16.19 6.73 -18.54
CA ASP A 222 -15.13 7.14 -17.62
C ASP A 222 -15.12 8.65 -17.30
N ASP A 223 -15.76 9.48 -18.13
CA ASP A 223 -15.81 10.94 -17.97
C ASP A 223 -16.99 11.41 -17.10
N VAL A 224 -17.93 10.54 -16.76
CA VAL A 224 -19.12 10.91 -15.97
C VAL A 224 -18.98 10.40 -14.54
N PRO A 225 -19.00 11.27 -13.51
CA PRO A 225 -18.88 10.83 -12.14
C PRO A 225 -20.14 10.10 -11.66
N SER A 226 -19.96 9.16 -10.74
CA SER A 226 -21.07 8.57 -10.01
C SER A 226 -21.84 9.66 -9.24
N PRO A 227 -23.18 9.79 -9.42
CA PRO A 227 -23.97 10.83 -8.75
C PRO A 227 -23.84 10.79 -7.22
N ALA A 228 -23.76 9.60 -6.65
CA ALA A 228 -23.57 9.40 -5.22
C ALA A 228 -22.17 9.81 -4.74
N ALA A 229 -21.13 9.64 -5.57
CA ALA A 229 -19.78 10.08 -5.25
C ALA A 229 -19.68 11.61 -5.31
N LEU A 230 -20.18 12.21 -6.40
CA LEU A 230 -20.17 13.66 -6.57
C LEU A 230 -20.92 14.36 -5.43
N LYS A 231 -22.14 13.90 -5.11
CA LYS A 231 -22.91 14.44 -3.97
C LYS A 231 -22.15 14.34 -2.64
N ALA A 232 -21.41 13.26 -2.40
CA ALA A 232 -20.64 13.09 -1.18
C ALA A 232 -19.44 14.04 -1.12
N ILE A 233 -18.74 14.22 -2.24
CA ILE A 233 -17.58 15.11 -2.36
C ILE A 233 -18.00 16.57 -2.24
N THR A 234 -19.02 17.01 -2.98
CA THR A 234 -19.55 18.38 -2.89
C THR A 234 -19.97 18.73 -1.46
N ARG A 235 -20.59 17.78 -0.74
CA ARG A 235 -20.92 17.96 0.68
C ARG A 235 -19.66 18.07 1.55
N ALA A 236 -18.67 17.19 1.34
CA ALA A 236 -17.45 17.20 2.14
C ALA A 236 -16.63 18.48 1.95
N LEU A 237 -16.64 19.06 0.75
CA LEU A 237 -15.98 20.32 0.43
C LEU A 237 -16.77 21.57 0.88
N GLY A 238 -18.00 21.41 1.37
CA GLY A 238 -18.85 22.56 1.71
C GLY A 238 -19.18 23.48 0.53
N HIS A 239 -19.13 22.98 -0.72
CA HIS A 239 -19.37 23.79 -1.91
C HIS A 239 -20.86 24.18 -1.98
N PRO A 240 -21.19 25.50 -1.95
CA PRO A 240 -20.89 26.46 -3.02
C PRO A 240 -20.00 27.65 -2.60
N SER A 241 -19.21 27.53 -1.52
CA SER A 241 -18.48 28.65 -0.89
C SER A 241 -17.21 29.15 -1.61
N GLY A 242 -16.80 28.53 -2.73
CA GLY A 242 -15.74 29.06 -3.61
C GLY A 242 -14.28 28.99 -3.11
N GLU A 243 -14.02 28.44 -1.93
CA GLU A 243 -12.67 28.46 -1.31
C GLU A 243 -11.96 27.09 -1.28
N ALA A 244 -12.58 26.02 -1.79
CA ALA A 244 -11.94 24.70 -1.76
C ALA A 244 -10.73 24.65 -2.71
N ASN A 245 -9.63 24.10 -2.22
CA ASN A 245 -8.42 23.87 -3.01
C ASN A 245 -8.29 22.40 -3.44
N ALA A 246 -7.30 22.11 -4.29
CA ALA A 246 -7.06 20.77 -4.80
C ALA A 246 -6.64 19.78 -3.70
N LEU A 247 -6.01 20.24 -2.62
CA LEU A 247 -5.68 19.41 -1.46
C LEU A 247 -6.95 18.99 -0.70
N ASP A 248 -7.92 19.89 -0.52
CA ASP A 248 -9.22 19.56 0.07
C ASP A 248 -9.96 18.52 -0.77
N LEU A 249 -9.95 18.70 -2.10
CA LEU A 249 -10.54 17.75 -3.04
C LEU A 249 -9.86 16.38 -2.99
N LEU A 250 -8.53 16.33 -2.92
CA LEU A 250 -7.77 15.10 -2.74
C LEU A 250 -8.18 14.41 -1.43
N HIS A 251 -8.20 15.14 -0.32
CA HIS A 251 -8.59 14.62 0.99
C HIS A 251 -10.03 14.08 0.98
N ALA A 252 -10.99 14.79 0.35
CA ALA A 252 -12.37 14.34 0.22
C ALA A 252 -12.48 13.03 -0.59
N LEU A 253 -11.75 12.91 -1.71
CA LEU A 253 -11.70 11.71 -2.54
C LEU A 253 -11.13 10.51 -1.78
N VAL A 254 -10.02 10.72 -1.06
CA VAL A 254 -9.34 9.69 -0.26
C VAL A 254 -10.25 9.21 0.88
N THR A 255 -10.86 10.15 1.62
CA THR A 255 -11.78 9.86 2.72
C THR A 255 -13.02 9.09 2.26
N LEU A 256 -13.57 9.45 1.09
CA LEU A 256 -14.67 8.70 0.50
C LEU A 256 -14.26 7.26 0.15
N SER A 257 -13.04 7.06 -0.37
CA SER A 257 -12.50 5.74 -0.70
C SER A 257 -12.41 4.87 0.54
N ASP A 258 -11.81 5.39 1.60
CA ASP A 258 -11.58 4.64 2.83
C ASP A 258 -12.89 4.38 3.58
N THR A 259 -13.81 5.35 3.61
CA THR A 259 -15.14 5.14 4.19
C THR A 259 -15.92 4.05 3.47
N ARG A 260 -15.88 4.01 2.13
CA ARG A 260 -16.53 2.94 1.34
C ARG A 260 -15.91 1.58 1.60
N ASN A 261 -14.57 1.51 1.67
CA ASN A 261 -13.88 0.24 1.94
C ASN A 261 -14.17 -0.26 3.36
N ARG A 262 -14.14 0.61 4.39
CA ARG A 262 -14.49 0.25 5.78
C ARG A 262 -15.90 -0.30 5.87
N LYS A 263 -16.88 0.37 5.24
CA LYS A 263 -18.28 -0.11 5.22
C LYS A 263 -18.44 -1.47 4.54
N ARG A 264 -17.66 -1.76 3.50
CA ARG A 264 -17.78 -3.00 2.73
C ARG A 264 -17.03 -4.18 3.33
N TRP A 265 -15.86 -3.94 3.91
CA TRP A 265 -14.89 -4.98 4.29
C TRP A 265 -14.58 -5.03 5.80
N GLY A 266 -15.16 -4.14 6.61
CA GLY A 266 -14.96 -4.15 8.06
C GLY A 266 -13.49 -4.00 8.45
N GLN A 267 -12.98 -4.94 9.25
CA GLN A 267 -11.59 -4.92 9.75
C GLN A 267 -10.55 -5.16 8.64
N ASP A 268 -10.91 -5.87 7.57
CA ASP A 268 -10.01 -6.22 6.45
C ASP A 268 -9.94 -5.12 5.36
N PHE A 269 -10.54 -3.95 5.62
CA PHE A 269 -10.64 -2.87 4.64
C PHE A 269 -9.28 -2.43 4.08
N ARG A 270 -8.20 -2.52 4.86
CA ARG A 270 -6.83 -2.19 4.44
C ARG A 270 -6.39 -3.00 3.23
N GLY A 271 -6.79 -4.28 3.14
CA GLY A 271 -6.49 -5.11 1.97
C GLY A 271 -7.07 -4.57 0.66
N ALA A 272 -8.24 -3.92 0.72
CA ALA A 272 -8.85 -3.27 -0.44
C ALA A 272 -8.38 -1.83 -0.64
N ALA A 273 -8.16 -1.10 0.46
CA ALA A 273 -7.80 0.31 0.47
C ALA A 273 -6.35 0.56 0.08
N TRP A 274 -5.42 -0.29 0.52
CA TRP A 274 -3.97 -0.12 0.36
C TRP A 274 -3.36 -1.01 -0.73
N PHE A 275 -4.06 -2.08 -1.15
CA PHE A 275 -3.50 -3.06 -2.09
C PHE A 275 -4.46 -3.45 -3.21
N GLY A 276 -5.60 -2.75 -3.32
CA GLY A 276 -6.69 -3.14 -4.20
C GLY A 276 -7.27 -1.97 -4.98
N THR A 277 -8.58 -2.06 -5.23
CA THR A 277 -9.29 -1.02 -5.99
C THR A 277 -9.29 0.34 -5.28
N GLY A 278 -9.20 0.39 -3.96
CA GLY A 278 -9.10 1.64 -3.21
C GLY A 278 -7.83 2.40 -3.57
N LEU A 279 -6.69 1.71 -3.60
CA LEU A 279 -5.38 2.26 -3.94
C LEU A 279 -5.40 2.83 -5.36
N LYS A 280 -5.86 2.04 -6.34
CA LYS A 280 -5.98 2.47 -7.75
C LYS A 280 -6.87 3.71 -7.92
N ARG A 281 -7.94 3.85 -7.13
CA ARG A 281 -8.78 5.06 -7.18
C ARG A 281 -8.05 6.29 -6.66
N LYS A 282 -7.31 6.16 -5.57
CA LYS A 282 -6.52 7.25 -5.00
C LYS A 282 -5.39 7.68 -5.93
N GLN A 283 -4.75 6.71 -6.59
CA GLN A 283 -3.78 6.97 -7.66
C GLN A 283 -4.40 7.79 -8.80
N ARG A 284 -5.57 7.38 -9.31
CA ARG A 284 -6.28 8.13 -10.36
C ARG A 284 -6.68 9.53 -9.92
N ALA A 285 -7.07 9.71 -8.65
CA ALA A 285 -7.37 11.02 -8.09
C ALA A 285 -6.12 11.92 -8.13
N VAL A 286 -4.99 11.45 -7.62
CA VAL A 286 -3.71 12.20 -7.66
C VAL A 286 -3.32 12.55 -9.08
N GLN A 287 -3.37 11.59 -10.01
CA GLN A 287 -3.05 11.85 -11.42
C GLN A 287 -3.98 12.87 -12.06
N ALA A 288 -5.28 12.84 -11.75
CA ALA A 288 -6.24 13.82 -12.26
C ALA A 288 -5.92 15.22 -11.74
N LEU A 289 -5.62 15.36 -10.45
CA LEU A 289 -5.24 16.65 -9.85
C LEU A 289 -3.89 17.15 -10.34
N ALA A 290 -2.91 16.26 -10.50
CA ALA A 290 -1.59 16.61 -11.05
C ALA A 290 -1.72 17.18 -12.47
N ARG A 291 -2.59 16.60 -13.32
CA ARG A 291 -2.87 17.14 -14.66
C ARG A 291 -3.49 18.52 -14.64
N MET A 292 -4.22 18.90 -13.58
CA MET A 292 -4.80 20.24 -13.43
C MET A 292 -3.75 21.31 -13.13
N LEU A 293 -2.61 20.93 -12.54
CA LEU A 293 -1.51 21.86 -12.28
C LEU A 293 -0.74 22.26 -13.55
N GLY A 294 -0.88 21.52 -14.66
CA GLY A 294 -0.10 21.72 -15.89
C GLY A 294 1.23 20.96 -15.88
N ALA A 295 2.25 21.48 -16.58
CA ALA A 295 3.60 20.91 -16.55
C ALA A 295 4.10 20.78 -15.10
N SER A 296 4.92 19.75 -14.83
CA SER A 296 5.40 19.42 -13.48
C SER A 296 5.85 20.68 -12.72
N PRO A 297 5.36 20.93 -11.48
CA PRO A 297 5.84 22.04 -10.69
C PRO A 297 7.35 21.86 -10.51
N GLY A 298 8.13 22.73 -11.16
CA GLY A 298 9.59 22.71 -11.06
C GLY A 298 10.04 22.82 -9.60
N PRO A 299 11.24 22.32 -9.26
CA PRO A 299 11.75 22.42 -7.90
C PRO A 299 11.71 23.89 -7.47
N HIS A 300 10.96 24.18 -6.40
CA HIS A 300 10.90 25.51 -5.82
C HIS A 300 12.32 25.97 -5.49
N THR A 301 12.79 27.00 -6.17
CA THR A 301 13.98 27.75 -5.77
C THR A 301 13.70 28.32 -4.38
N PRO A 302 14.53 28.07 -3.36
CA PRO A 302 14.37 28.74 -2.08
C PRO A 302 14.55 30.25 -2.31
N ALA A 303 13.60 31.04 -1.83
CA ALA A 303 13.76 32.49 -1.77
C ALA A 303 14.94 32.80 -0.84
N CYS A 304 15.96 33.45 -1.39
CA CYS A 304 17.04 34.09 -0.64
C CYS A 304 16.50 35.26 0.19
#